data_AF-A0A1A0VTF5-F1
#
_entry.id   AF-A0A1A0VTF5-F1
#
_cell.length_a   1.000
_cell.length_b   1.000
_cell.length_c   1.000
_cell.angle_alpha   90.00
_cell.angle_beta   90.00
_cell.angle_gamma   90.00
#
_symmetry.space_group_name_H-M   'P 1'
#
loop_
_entity.id
_entity.type
_entity.pdbx_description
1 polymer ?
#
loop_
_entity_poly.entity_id
_entity_poly.type
_entity_poly.pdbx_seq_one_letter_code
_entity_poly.pdbx_strand_id
1 'polypeptide(L)' 'MRRTIFVSADEVSPIDFDITTQQREALYARGLQAGQEFLQTWSYTNYLAACGAPVRKSP' A
#
# COMPACT_ATOMS: atom_id res chain seq x y z
N MET A 1 -2.98 7.91 -9.64
CA MET A 1 -2.94 6.87 -8.59
C MET A 1 -2.77 5.51 -9.27
N ARG A 2 -1.54 4.98 -9.43
CA ARG A 2 -1.32 3.63 -10.04
C ARG A 2 -0.32 2.76 -9.25
N ARG A 3 0.16 3.28 -8.12
CA ARG A 3 1.11 2.65 -7.20
C ARG A 3 0.69 2.83 -5.73
N THR A 4 -0.49 3.40 -5.52
CA THR A 4 -0.99 3.77 -4.19
C THR A 4 -1.97 2.71 -3.77
N ILE A 5 -1.81 2.21 -2.55
CA ILE A 5 -2.71 1.26 -1.91
C ILE A 5 -3.40 2.02 -0.78
N PHE A 6 -4.72 1.91 -0.70
CA PHE A 6 -5.49 2.49 0.40
C PHE A 6 -5.78 1.40 1.42
N VAL A 7 -5.53 1.70 2.70
CA VAL A 7 -5.79 0.80 3.81
C VAL A 7 -6.72 1.52 4.77
N SER A 8 -7.89 0.93 5.05
CA SER A 8 -8.82 1.47 6.03
C SER A 8 -8.21 1.37 7.44
N ALA A 9 -8.16 2.51 8.12
CA ALA A 9 -7.63 2.65 9.46
C ALA A 9 -8.59 3.42 10.39
N ASP A 10 -9.89 3.45 10.04
CA ASP A 10 -10.91 4.31 10.68
C ASP A 10 -11.08 4.07 12.20
N GLU A 11 -10.67 2.90 12.69
CA GLU A 11 -10.72 2.50 14.11
C GLU A 11 -9.49 2.93 14.93
N VAL A 12 -8.47 3.52 14.30
CA VAL A 12 -7.24 3.94 14.97
C VAL A 12 -6.92 5.39 14.59
N SER A 13 -6.92 6.26 15.59
CA SER A 13 -6.48 7.64 15.39
C SER A 13 -4.98 7.68 15.11
N PRO A 14 -4.51 8.51 14.15
CA PRO A 14 -3.08 8.66 13.87
C PRO A 14 -2.23 9.15 15.04
N ILE A 15 -2.87 9.72 16.07
CA ILE A 15 -2.23 10.21 17.30
C ILE A 15 -2.60 9.38 18.53
N ASP A 16 -3.20 8.21 18.34
CA ASP A 16 -3.47 7.28 19.44
C ASP A 16 -2.19 6.54 19.83
N PHE A 17 -1.57 7.00 20.91
CA PHE A 17 -0.37 6.36 21.47
C PHE A 17 -0.71 5.15 22.35
N ASP A 18 -1.99 4.94 22.69
CA ASP A 18 -2.47 3.82 23.50
C ASP A 18 -3.07 2.69 22.65
N ILE A 19 -2.69 2.62 21.37
CA ILE A 19 -3.11 1.55 20.47
C ILE A 19 -2.84 0.17 21.08
N THR A 20 -3.90 -0.60 21.25
CA THR A 20 -3.79 -1.96 21.80
C THR A 20 -3.07 -2.90 20.82
N THR A 21 -2.54 -3.99 21.33
CA THR A 21 -1.98 -5.07 20.49
C THR A 21 -3.00 -5.57 19.47
N GLN A 22 -4.27 -5.72 19.86
CA GLN A 22 -5.34 -6.17 18.95
C GLN A 22 -5.59 -5.17 17.81
N GLN A 23 -5.66 -3.87 18.11
CA GLN A 23 -5.81 -2.83 17.07
C GLN A 23 -4.61 -2.80 16.12
N ARG A 24 -3.39 -2.95 16.65
CA ARG A 24 -2.17 -3.02 15.83
C ARG A 24 -2.19 -4.23 14.89
N GLU A 25 -2.56 -5.40 15.39
CA GLU A 25 -2.68 -6.62 14.60
C GLU A 25 -3.77 -6.49 13.53
N ALA A 26 -4.90 -5.90 13.87
CA ALA A 26 -5.98 -5.62 12.91
C ALA A 26 -5.52 -4.67 11.79
N LEU A 27 -4.81 -3.59 12.12
CA LEU A 27 -4.23 -2.70 11.12
C LEU A 27 -3.24 -3.43 10.20
N TYR A 28 -2.38 -4.26 10.77
CA TYR A 28 -1.43 -5.05 9.99
C TYR A 28 -2.16 -6.02 9.04
N ALA A 29 -3.16 -6.75 9.54
CA ALA A 29 -3.94 -7.69 8.74
C ALA A 29 -4.67 -6.99 7.58
N ARG A 30 -5.29 -5.83 7.85
CA ARG A 30 -5.94 -5.01 6.81
C ARG A 30 -4.94 -4.53 5.75
N GLY A 31 -3.77 -4.07 6.17
CA GLY A 31 -2.71 -3.65 5.24
C GLY A 31 -2.19 -4.81 4.39
N LEU A 32 -1.99 -5.98 4.99
CA LEU A 32 -1.57 -7.19 4.29
C LEU A 32 -2.60 -7.61 3.24
N GLN A 33 -3.88 -7.65 3.61
CA GLN A 33 -4.97 -7.98 2.69
C GLN A 33 -5.05 -6.98 1.53
N ALA A 34 -5.07 -5.68 1.80
CA ALA A 34 -5.13 -4.65 0.77
C ALA A 34 -3.94 -4.72 -0.20
N GLY A 35 -2.74 -5.04 0.31
CA GLY A 35 -1.57 -5.29 -0.50
C GLY A 35 -1.72 -6.52 -1.40
N GLN A 36 -2.24 -7.62 -0.87
CA GLN A 36 -2.52 -8.83 -1.64
C GLN A 36 -3.54 -8.57 -2.75
N GLU A 37 -4.66 -7.89 -2.44
CA GLU A 37 -5.69 -7.52 -3.42
C GLU A 37 -5.14 -6.60 -4.52
N PHE A 38 -4.32 -5.62 -4.15
CA PHE A 38 -3.65 -4.76 -5.13
C PHE A 38 -2.76 -5.58 -6.08
N LEU A 39 -1.96 -6.49 -5.54
CA LEU A 39 -1.03 -7.30 -6.32
C LEU A 39 -1.72 -8.31 -7.24
N GLN A 40 -2.97 -8.70 -6.99
CA GLN A 40 -3.72 -9.58 -7.90
C GLN A 40 -3.93 -8.98 -9.28
N THR A 41 -4.06 -7.65 -9.36
CA THR A 41 -4.39 -6.95 -10.61
C THR A 41 -3.29 -6.03 -11.10
N TRP A 42 -2.30 -5.74 -10.24
CA TRP A 42 -1.23 -4.82 -10.57
C TRP A 42 -0.14 -5.46 -11.44
N SER A 43 0.25 -4.76 -12.50
CA SER A 43 1.30 -5.17 -13.43
C SER A 43 2.32 -4.06 -13.60
N TYR A 44 3.58 -4.37 -13.27
CA TYR A 44 4.67 -3.43 -13.45
C TYR A 44 4.86 -3.05 -14.93
N THR A 45 4.74 -4.02 -15.83
CA THR A 45 4.81 -3.78 -17.28
C THR A 45 3.71 -2.81 -17.75
N ASN A 46 2.47 -3.00 -17.29
CA ASN A 46 1.36 -2.10 -17.62
C ASN A 46 1.58 -0.70 -17.05
N TYR A 47 2.14 -0.62 -15.84
CA TYR A 47 2.52 0.65 -15.23
C TYR A 47 3.56 1.39 -16.08
N LEU A 48 4.64 0.72 -16.53
CA LEU A 48 5.67 1.34 -17.38
C LEU A 48 5.11 1.77 -18.73
N ALA A 49 4.26 0.96 -19.36
CA ALA A 49 3.61 1.31 -20.62
C ALA A 49 2.77 2.59 -20.49
N ALA A 50 2.12 2.77 -19.33
CA ALA A 50 1.18 3.86 -19.13
C ALA A 50 1.80 5.10 -18.45
N CYS A 51 2.99 5.00 -17.86
CA CYS A 51 3.65 6.08 -17.12
C CYS A 51 5.10 6.38 -17.58
N GLY A 52 5.66 5.57 -18.47
CA GLY A 52 7.04 5.69 -18.93
C GLY A 52 8.04 4.94 -18.05
N ALA A 53 9.19 4.60 -18.64
CA ALA A 53 10.27 3.92 -17.95
C ALA A 53 11.12 4.88 -17.10
N PRO A 54 11.73 4.42 -15.99
CA PRO A 54 12.71 5.20 -15.26
C PRO A 54 13.83 5.66 -16.18
N VAL A 55 14.22 6.93 -16.08
CA VAL A 55 15.40 7.45 -16.80
C VAL A 55 16.63 6.76 -16.23
N ARG A 56 17.36 5.99 -17.06
CA ARG A 56 18.68 5.49 -16.67
C ARG A 56 19.61 6.67 -16.49
N LYS A 57 20.16 6.85 -15.29
CA LYS A 57 21.30 7.76 -15.10
C LYS A 57 22.51 7.13 -15.77
N SER A 58 23.14 7.87 -16.69
CA SER A 58 24.47 7.52 -17.20
C SER A 58 25.47 7.54 -16.03
N PRO A 59 26.48 6.64 -16.03
CA PRO A 59 27.51 6.60 -15.00
C PRO A 59 28.32 7.90 -14.92
#